data_AF-A0A194UVX3-F1
#
_entry.id   AF-A0A194UVX3-F1
#
_cell.length_a   1.000
_cell.length_b   1.000
_cell.length_c   1.000
_cell.angle_alpha   90.00
_cell.angle_beta   90.00
_cell.angle_gamma   90.00
#
_symmetry.space_group_name_H-M   'P 1'
#
loop_
_entity.id
_entity.type
_entity.pdbx_description
1 polymer ?
#
loop_
_entity_poly.entity_id
_entity_poly.type
_entity_poly.pdbx_seq_one_letter_code
_entity_poly.pdbx_strand_id
1 'polypeptide(L)'
;MPATAIHDVGMTTDNDAVSTTPAPSTLTPSQTSVTSAVGPPPPAGAGAGAGAAPAPAPAPAPALAPTDRRKEPPPEKLSDIRRRSLIILAFWLIVLCLGLPIWWHTTTIPRASLPLDEMMDWADGKACRPVFPLRISIQANQLQEQEAQNLLRLTQHALDDLNDFPGHHLRLQLDPRSSAANGSVSTDHVALVIRLQPGESTTASLHPYESILDVTYPPNSIPSPTSSSSSLAEYVASELRSTFAEEQAVISYLLSTSSATPEHKPHGLSAEAADTIAKRTTRSLRYAPTYHLTFSLFTDGPAPSSWDIEAAIDEYMKPALHLLGPIHNFTIDTQVQLYAAPGVQSQVLSKDDLSSFINAAEWPLSPSIGGAPTVNFIVFAGNQTIGLPPTYQDAAADETAVSETAHSWLIPQWGTVYLLSLPGGKTHVAAKNLKQPLLTFTTHLLSLLGTPTSGSIPLRLSTLSRIRSADLLLRASSTLGSLARLSLALPSISIPQSVADGVSTTIRHLRLACESLGTSDGLIHAQIAEAAAERAFFEKSMVGQLYFPDEHKIAVYLPLLGPVGVPLVMGLLNEIAAWKKRRREKAETGKAKKKD
;
A
#
# COMPACT_ATOMS: atom_id res chain seq x y z
N MET A 1 -15.70 54.28 15.27
CA MET A 1 -16.82 54.50 16.22
C MET A 1 -18.03 53.73 15.71
N PRO A 2 -18.86 53.13 16.58
CA PRO A 2 -18.56 52.56 17.91
C PRO A 2 -18.17 51.06 17.75
N ALA A 3 -17.72 50.25 18.73
CA ALA A 3 -17.99 50.11 20.17
C ALA A 3 -19.43 49.64 20.46
N THR A 4 -19.77 48.82 21.46
CA THR A 4 -19.03 48.10 22.54
C THR A 4 -19.81 46.76 22.77
N ALA A 5 -19.54 45.81 23.68
CA ALA A 5 -19.04 45.91 25.04
C ALA A 5 -18.37 44.60 25.55
N ILE A 6 -17.53 44.76 26.57
CA ILE A 6 -17.04 43.69 27.46
C ILE A 6 -17.99 43.61 28.66
N HIS A 7 -18.10 42.47 29.33
CA HIS A 7 -18.40 42.45 30.75
C HIS A 7 -17.51 41.46 31.50
N ASP A 8 -16.89 41.94 32.58
CA ASP A 8 -15.92 41.23 33.41
C ASP A 8 -16.21 41.52 34.89
N VAL A 9 -16.29 40.45 35.70
CA VAL A 9 -16.26 40.33 37.18
C VAL A 9 -15.95 38.83 37.39
N GLY A 10 -14.97 38.35 38.16
CA GLY A 10 -14.52 38.74 39.50
C GLY A 10 -15.25 37.89 40.56
N MET A 11 -14.65 37.38 41.64
CA MET A 11 -13.24 37.38 42.07
C MET A 11 -13.02 36.23 43.11
N THR A 12 -11.75 35.86 43.33
CA THR A 12 -11.16 34.91 44.31
C THR A 12 -11.90 34.57 45.63
N THR A 13 -11.75 33.31 46.10
CA THR A 13 -11.26 32.95 47.45
C THR A 13 -10.69 31.52 47.49
N ASP A 14 -9.62 31.30 48.25
CA ASP A 14 -9.02 29.99 48.56
C ASP A 14 -9.88 29.12 49.51
N ASN A 15 -9.67 27.79 49.58
CA ASN A 15 -8.76 27.21 50.60
C ASN A 15 -8.61 25.66 50.55
N ASP A 16 -7.40 25.19 50.88
CA ASP A 16 -6.94 23.88 51.41
C ASP A 16 -7.75 22.56 51.26
N ALA A 17 -7.10 21.54 50.68
CA ALA A 17 -7.10 20.16 51.17
C ALA A 17 -5.82 19.39 50.72
N VAL A 18 -5.31 18.46 51.54
CA VAL A 18 -3.97 17.84 51.39
C VAL A 18 -4.04 16.30 51.44
N SER A 19 -3.38 15.59 50.50
CA SER A 19 -2.42 14.47 50.80
C SER A 19 -1.95 13.63 49.59
N THR A 20 -0.62 13.65 49.42
CA THR A 20 0.34 12.59 49.05
C THR A 20 -0.13 11.17 48.62
N THR A 21 0.43 10.66 47.50
CA THR A 21 1.11 9.33 47.39
C THR A 21 1.94 9.23 46.09
N PRO A 22 2.96 8.33 45.96
CA PRO A 22 4.06 8.48 45.00
C PRO A 22 4.08 7.52 43.79
N ALA A 23 5.05 7.72 42.89
CA ALA A 23 5.30 6.94 41.67
C ALA A 23 6.05 5.60 41.89
N PRO A 24 6.00 4.66 40.91
CA PRO A 24 6.84 3.46 40.87
C PRO A 24 8.12 3.66 40.03
N SER A 25 9.25 3.12 40.50
CA SER A 25 10.56 3.17 39.81
C SER A 25 10.93 1.84 39.13
N THR A 26 11.73 1.93 38.06
CA THR A 26 12.34 0.79 37.37
C THR A 26 13.46 0.14 38.21
N LEU A 27 13.61 -1.19 38.12
CA LEU A 27 14.85 -1.89 38.49
C LEU A 27 15.12 -3.10 37.59
N THR A 28 16.41 -3.29 37.28
CA THR A 28 17.00 -4.44 36.58
C THR A 28 17.62 -5.43 37.58
N PRO A 29 17.93 -6.68 37.17
CA PRO A 29 18.75 -7.60 37.96
C PRO A 29 20.09 -7.98 37.28
N SER A 30 21.17 -8.01 38.05
CA SER A 30 22.45 -8.64 37.67
C SER A 30 23.21 -9.23 38.88
N GLN A 31 23.88 -10.35 38.61
CA GLN A 31 24.91 -11.14 39.35
C GLN A 31 25.60 -10.44 40.57
N THR A 32 26.04 -11.09 41.68
CA THR A 32 26.43 -12.50 42.01
C THR A 32 26.33 -12.70 43.58
N SER A 33 26.94 -13.60 44.39
CA SER A 33 27.88 -14.77 44.35
C SER A 33 28.05 -15.44 45.74
N VAL A 34 28.30 -16.77 45.81
CA VAL A 34 29.14 -17.52 46.83
C VAL A 34 28.58 -17.60 48.30
N THR A 35 28.51 -18.75 49.01
CA THR A 35 29.62 -19.57 49.56
C THR A 35 29.21 -21.03 49.97
N SER A 36 30.23 -21.90 50.16
CA SER A 36 30.35 -23.32 50.64
C SER A 36 29.55 -23.72 51.93
N ALA A 37 29.43 -24.98 52.40
CA ALA A 37 30.19 -26.25 52.22
C ALA A 37 29.36 -27.55 52.54
N VAL A 38 29.48 -28.68 51.79
CA VAL A 38 30.34 -29.91 51.97
C VAL A 38 29.83 -31.03 52.92
N GLY A 39 29.66 -32.27 52.40
CA GLY A 39 29.49 -33.56 53.14
C GLY A 39 29.12 -34.76 52.22
N PRO A 40 29.54 -36.04 52.44
CA PRO A 40 29.69 -37.05 51.36
C PRO A 40 28.88 -38.40 51.41
N PRO A 41 28.85 -39.19 50.28
CA PRO A 41 28.20 -40.54 50.09
C PRO A 41 29.17 -41.72 50.44
N PRO A 42 28.98 -43.07 50.17
CA PRO A 42 28.18 -43.88 49.16
C PRO A 42 27.44 -45.11 49.82
N PRO A 43 27.17 -46.34 49.25
CA PRO A 43 27.37 -46.99 47.92
C PRO A 43 26.12 -47.81 47.37
N ALA A 44 26.31 -48.99 46.74
CA ALA A 44 25.31 -49.85 46.06
C ALA A 44 25.60 -51.39 46.17
N GLY A 45 24.69 -52.27 45.70
CA GLY A 45 24.90 -53.75 45.63
C GLY A 45 23.72 -54.55 45.01
N ALA A 46 23.95 -55.78 44.53
CA ALA A 46 22.97 -56.60 43.79
C ALA A 46 23.10 -58.13 44.04
N GLY A 47 22.07 -58.93 43.65
CA GLY A 47 22.09 -60.40 43.71
C GLY A 47 20.82 -61.04 43.11
N ALA A 48 20.90 -62.28 42.61
CA ALA A 48 19.83 -62.97 41.89
C ALA A 48 19.73 -64.48 42.21
N GLY A 49 18.61 -65.13 41.86
CA GLY A 49 18.38 -66.58 42.00
C GLY A 49 17.12 -67.04 41.23
N ALA A 50 17.04 -68.30 40.81
CA ALA A 50 16.02 -68.75 39.84
C ALA A 50 15.62 -70.24 39.94
N GLY A 51 14.37 -70.53 39.53
CA GLY A 51 13.98 -71.77 38.82
C GLY A 51 13.53 -73.01 39.61
N ALA A 52 12.34 -73.52 39.29
CA ALA A 52 11.91 -74.93 39.41
C ALA A 52 10.60 -75.19 38.61
N ALA A 53 10.29 -76.44 38.26
CA ALA A 53 9.11 -76.84 37.47
C ALA A 53 8.27 -77.96 38.16
N PRO A 54 7.00 -78.22 37.75
CA PRO A 54 6.05 -79.02 38.57
C PRO A 54 5.57 -80.36 37.96
N ALA A 55 5.34 -81.37 38.82
CA ALA A 55 4.50 -82.58 38.65
C ALA A 55 4.50 -83.42 39.95
N PRO A 56 3.59 -84.41 40.19
CA PRO A 56 2.31 -84.76 39.55
C PRO A 56 1.11 -84.74 40.56
N ALA A 57 -0.05 -85.32 40.18
CA ALA A 57 -1.30 -85.36 40.99
C ALA A 57 -1.56 -86.70 41.70
N PRO A 58 -2.54 -86.76 42.63
CA PRO A 58 -3.75 -87.57 42.37
C PRO A 58 -5.09 -86.88 42.75
N ALA A 59 -6.22 -87.61 42.64
CA ALA A 59 -7.61 -87.11 42.62
C ALA A 59 -8.50 -87.69 43.77
N PRO A 60 -9.86 -87.74 43.69
CA PRO A 60 -10.78 -86.60 43.87
C PRO A 60 -11.92 -86.84 44.91
N ALA A 61 -12.60 -85.77 45.34
CA ALA A 61 -13.94 -85.81 45.97
C ALA A 61 -14.74 -84.51 45.67
N PRO A 62 -16.10 -84.49 45.72
CA PRO A 62 -16.87 -83.57 44.86
C PRO A 62 -17.79 -82.53 45.56
N ALA A 63 -18.33 -81.65 44.71
CA ALA A 63 -19.57 -80.88 44.85
C ALA A 63 -19.63 -79.67 45.80
N LEU A 64 -19.77 -78.48 45.21
CA LEU A 64 -21.05 -77.75 45.15
C LEU A 64 -20.98 -76.66 44.07
N ALA A 65 -22.02 -76.53 43.23
CA ALA A 65 -22.05 -75.59 42.12
C ALA A 65 -22.79 -74.29 42.48
N PRO A 66 -22.21 -73.09 42.29
CA PRO A 66 -22.93 -71.83 42.47
C PRO A 66 -23.91 -71.62 41.31
N THR A 67 -25.22 -71.64 41.61
CA THR A 67 -26.26 -71.39 40.60
C THR A 67 -26.50 -69.89 40.44
N ASP A 68 -25.74 -69.26 39.56
CA ASP A 68 -25.84 -67.83 39.24
C ASP A 68 -27.13 -67.51 38.44
N ARG A 69 -28.27 -67.57 39.13
CA ARG A 69 -29.58 -67.12 38.62
C ARG A 69 -29.60 -65.60 38.58
N ARG A 70 -29.02 -65.04 37.51
CA ARG A 70 -29.08 -63.62 37.16
C ARG A 70 -30.55 -63.15 37.16
N LYS A 71 -30.97 -62.47 38.23
CA LYS A 71 -32.33 -61.91 38.35
C LYS A 71 -32.56 -60.90 37.24
N GLU A 72 -33.47 -61.21 36.33
CA GLU A 72 -34.05 -60.22 35.44
C GLU A 72 -34.88 -59.22 36.26
N PRO A 73 -34.80 -57.91 35.98
CA PRO A 73 -35.61 -56.91 36.67
C PRO A 73 -37.10 -57.07 36.34
N PRO A 74 -38.01 -56.68 37.25
CA PRO A 74 -39.45 -56.79 37.04
C PRO A 74 -39.93 -55.95 35.84
N PRO A 75 -41.00 -56.35 35.14
CA PRO A 75 -41.45 -55.70 33.91
C PRO A 75 -41.85 -54.23 34.14
N GLU A 76 -41.27 -53.33 33.32
CA GLU A 76 -41.55 -51.89 33.36
C GLU A 76 -43.04 -51.57 33.09
N LYS A 77 -43.60 -50.61 33.84
CA LYS A 77 -45.01 -50.20 33.65
C LYS A 77 -45.16 -49.38 32.37
N LEU A 78 -46.28 -49.55 31.68
CA LEU A 78 -46.59 -48.83 30.43
C LEU A 78 -46.62 -47.30 30.58
N SER A 79 -46.88 -46.78 31.79
CA SER A 79 -46.74 -45.36 32.14
C SER A 79 -45.31 -44.86 32.00
N ASP A 80 -44.37 -45.67 32.49
CA ASP A 80 -42.99 -45.26 32.73
C ASP A 80 -42.21 -45.32 31.42
N ILE A 81 -42.52 -46.32 30.58
CA ILE A 81 -42.05 -46.42 29.20
C ILE A 81 -42.56 -45.22 28.36
N ARG A 82 -43.84 -44.84 28.47
CA ARG A 82 -44.36 -43.64 27.77
C ARG A 82 -43.65 -42.37 28.26
N ARG A 83 -43.47 -42.21 29.57
CA ARG A 83 -42.74 -41.08 30.17
C ARG A 83 -41.29 -41.02 29.68
N ARG A 84 -40.60 -42.16 29.61
CA ARG A 84 -39.25 -42.30 29.04
C ARG A 84 -39.22 -41.87 27.57
N SER A 85 -40.16 -42.35 26.74
CA SER A 85 -40.24 -41.94 25.32
C SER A 85 -40.49 -40.44 25.14
N LEU A 86 -41.31 -39.83 26.00
CA LEU A 86 -41.57 -38.38 26.01
C LEU A 86 -40.34 -37.58 26.44
N ILE A 87 -39.61 -38.03 27.46
CA ILE A 87 -38.37 -37.38 27.92
C ILE A 87 -37.30 -37.42 26.83
N ILE A 88 -37.11 -38.58 26.18
CA ILE A 88 -36.16 -38.73 25.07
C ILE A 88 -36.56 -37.82 23.89
N LEU A 89 -37.84 -37.81 23.51
CA LEU A 89 -38.35 -36.95 22.44
C LEU A 89 -38.19 -35.46 22.76
N ALA A 90 -38.48 -35.04 24.00
CA ALA A 90 -38.31 -33.66 24.44
C ALA A 90 -36.83 -33.22 24.43
N PHE A 91 -35.91 -34.09 24.88
CA PHE A 91 -34.47 -33.83 24.78
C PHE A 91 -34.02 -33.66 23.33
N TRP A 92 -34.42 -34.57 22.43
CA TRP A 92 -34.08 -34.44 21.02
C TRP A 92 -34.73 -33.22 20.35
N LEU A 93 -35.94 -32.85 20.73
CA LEU A 93 -36.58 -31.61 20.26
C LEU A 93 -35.79 -30.37 20.70
N ILE A 94 -35.33 -30.31 21.96
CA ILE A 94 -34.47 -29.22 22.44
C ILE A 94 -33.11 -29.21 21.70
N VAL A 95 -32.48 -30.37 21.53
CA VAL A 95 -31.20 -30.48 20.80
C VAL A 95 -31.33 -30.06 19.33
N LEU A 96 -32.43 -30.41 18.65
CA LEU A 96 -32.63 -30.09 17.24
C LEU A 96 -33.13 -28.65 17.01
N CYS A 97 -34.02 -28.13 17.87
CA CYS A 97 -34.66 -26.82 17.66
C CYS A 97 -33.95 -25.65 18.36
N LEU A 98 -33.11 -25.92 19.38
CA LEU A 98 -32.36 -24.90 20.13
C LEU A 98 -30.85 -25.19 20.10
N GLY A 99 -30.46 -26.43 20.44
CA GLY A 99 -29.06 -26.83 20.53
C GLY A 99 -28.28 -26.64 19.22
N LEU A 100 -28.73 -27.28 18.13
CA LEU A 100 -28.08 -27.19 16.83
C LEU A 100 -28.06 -25.78 16.23
N PRO A 101 -29.17 -24.99 16.21
CA PRO A 101 -29.14 -23.63 15.70
C PRO A 101 -28.20 -22.70 16.46
N ILE A 102 -28.20 -22.78 17.80
CA ILE A 102 -27.29 -21.97 18.64
C ILE A 102 -25.83 -22.42 18.44
N TRP A 103 -25.58 -23.74 18.43
CA TRP A 103 -24.23 -24.28 18.20
C TRP A 103 -23.70 -23.91 16.82
N TRP A 104 -24.51 -24.03 15.76
CA TRP A 104 -24.12 -23.65 14.41
C TRP A 104 -23.79 -22.15 14.36
N HIS A 105 -24.68 -21.28 14.84
CA HIS A 105 -24.47 -19.82 14.81
C HIS A 105 -23.26 -19.36 15.65
N THR A 106 -22.93 -20.06 16.74
CA THR A 106 -21.78 -19.75 17.61
C THR A 106 -20.47 -20.43 17.19
N THR A 107 -20.49 -21.41 16.29
CA THR A 107 -19.28 -22.08 15.77
C THR A 107 -18.97 -21.76 14.30
N THR A 108 -19.91 -21.19 13.54
CA THR A 108 -19.63 -20.63 12.20
C THR A 108 -18.72 -19.42 12.30
N ILE A 109 -17.59 -19.46 11.58
CA ILE A 109 -16.69 -18.32 11.40
C ILE A 109 -17.41 -17.25 10.57
N PRO A 110 -17.45 -15.97 10.99
CA PRO A 110 -18.11 -14.91 10.23
C PRO A 110 -17.38 -14.67 8.90
N ARG A 111 -18.11 -14.84 7.79
CA ARG A 111 -17.59 -14.69 6.43
C ARG A 111 -18.60 -13.96 5.55
N ALA A 112 -18.30 -12.71 5.21
CA ALA A 112 -19.03 -11.95 4.22
C ALA A 112 -18.85 -12.52 2.80
N SER A 113 -19.85 -12.33 1.94
CA SER A 113 -19.79 -12.68 0.52
C SER A 113 -19.01 -11.62 -0.26
N LEU A 114 -17.97 -12.02 -0.98
CA LEU A 114 -17.18 -11.15 -1.86
C LEU A 114 -17.51 -11.43 -3.34
N PRO A 115 -17.49 -10.43 -4.23
CA PRO A 115 -17.73 -10.58 -5.67
C PRO A 115 -16.47 -11.12 -6.37
N LEU A 116 -16.11 -12.38 -6.11
CA LEU A 116 -14.82 -12.95 -6.47
C LEU A 116 -14.51 -12.88 -7.98
N ASP A 117 -15.49 -13.12 -8.84
CA ASP A 117 -15.30 -13.08 -10.30
C ASP A 117 -14.94 -11.66 -10.77
N GLU A 118 -15.66 -10.64 -10.28
CA GLU A 118 -15.36 -9.23 -10.54
C GLU A 118 -13.98 -8.83 -10.00
N MET A 119 -13.59 -9.33 -8.83
CA MET A 119 -12.26 -9.09 -8.24
C MET A 119 -11.13 -9.68 -9.09
N MET A 120 -11.34 -10.84 -9.72
CA MET A 120 -10.39 -11.42 -10.67
C MET A 120 -10.40 -10.65 -12.00
N ASP A 121 -11.57 -10.22 -12.50
CA ASP A 121 -11.65 -9.50 -13.77
C ASP A 121 -11.01 -8.10 -13.72
N TRP A 122 -10.96 -7.46 -12.55
CA TRP A 122 -10.11 -6.29 -12.30
C TRP A 122 -8.61 -6.66 -12.33
N ALA A 123 -8.21 -7.70 -11.60
CA ALA A 123 -6.81 -8.12 -11.49
C ALA A 123 -6.21 -8.67 -12.81
N ASP A 124 -7.05 -9.24 -13.68
CA ASP A 124 -6.67 -9.75 -15.00
C ASP A 124 -6.73 -8.67 -16.10
N GLY A 125 -7.07 -7.41 -15.76
CA GLY A 125 -7.15 -6.30 -16.72
C GLY A 125 -8.32 -6.36 -17.71
N LYS A 126 -9.37 -7.13 -17.39
CA LYS A 126 -10.57 -7.26 -18.24
C LYS A 126 -11.60 -6.17 -17.95
N ALA A 127 -11.76 -5.80 -16.68
CA ALA A 127 -12.78 -4.84 -16.22
C ALA A 127 -12.48 -3.37 -16.61
N CYS A 128 -11.21 -3.02 -16.77
CA CYS A 128 -10.75 -1.71 -17.23
C CYS A 128 -9.62 -1.87 -18.24
N ARG A 129 -9.73 -1.20 -19.38
CA ARG A 129 -8.62 -0.96 -20.30
C ARG A 129 -8.22 0.52 -20.16
N PRO A 130 -7.17 0.83 -19.39
CA PRO A 130 -6.80 2.22 -19.11
C PRO A 130 -6.36 2.93 -20.40
N VAL A 131 -7.08 3.99 -20.74
CA VAL A 131 -6.76 4.91 -21.85
C VAL A 131 -6.66 6.31 -21.27
N PHE A 132 -5.66 7.08 -21.71
CA PHE A 132 -5.40 8.46 -21.28
C PHE A 132 -5.78 9.43 -22.42
N PRO A 133 -7.03 9.92 -22.47
CA PRO A 133 -7.50 10.91 -23.46
C PRO A 133 -7.03 12.33 -23.08
N LEU A 134 -5.80 12.67 -23.42
CA LEU A 134 -5.23 13.99 -23.16
C LEU A 134 -5.83 15.04 -24.10
N ARG A 135 -6.58 16.00 -23.57
CA ARG A 135 -7.11 17.13 -24.35
C ARG A 135 -6.06 18.21 -24.48
N ILE A 136 -5.83 18.67 -25.70
CA ILE A 136 -4.89 19.75 -26.04
C ILE A 136 -5.66 20.84 -26.76
N SER A 137 -5.62 22.08 -26.26
CA SER A 137 -6.30 23.20 -26.91
C SER A 137 -5.37 23.92 -27.90
N ILE A 138 -5.92 24.44 -28.99
CA ILE A 138 -5.21 25.20 -30.01
C ILE A 138 -5.77 26.62 -30.06
N GLN A 139 -4.93 27.59 -29.71
CA GLN A 139 -5.21 29.03 -29.81
C GLN A 139 -4.75 29.56 -31.17
N ALA A 140 -5.67 29.52 -32.14
CA ALA A 140 -5.45 29.93 -33.53
C ALA A 140 -5.97 31.35 -33.82
N ASN A 141 -5.70 32.31 -32.93
CA ASN A 141 -6.37 33.62 -32.92
C ASN A 141 -6.16 34.47 -34.20
N GLN A 142 -5.07 34.23 -34.94
CA GLN A 142 -4.71 34.95 -36.16
C GLN A 142 -5.12 34.24 -37.47
N LEU A 143 -5.62 33.00 -37.39
CA LEU A 143 -6.08 32.20 -38.54
C LEU A 143 -7.59 32.35 -38.74
N GLN A 144 -8.10 32.14 -39.96
CA GLN A 144 -9.53 32.02 -40.17
C GLN A 144 -10.06 30.73 -39.54
N GLU A 145 -11.36 30.69 -39.21
CA GLU A 145 -11.92 29.57 -38.46
C GLU A 145 -11.93 28.27 -39.28
N GLN A 146 -12.16 28.36 -40.59
CA GLN A 146 -12.08 27.22 -41.51
C GLN A 146 -10.64 26.72 -41.70
N GLU A 147 -9.66 27.62 -41.74
CA GLU A 147 -8.23 27.28 -41.82
C GLU A 147 -7.77 26.57 -40.53
N ALA A 148 -8.18 27.10 -39.36
CA ALA A 148 -7.87 26.53 -38.06
C ALA A 148 -8.55 25.16 -37.85
N GLN A 149 -9.79 24.98 -38.30
CA GLN A 149 -10.47 23.68 -38.29
C GLN A 149 -9.80 22.66 -39.22
N ASN A 150 -9.36 23.07 -40.42
CA ASN A 150 -8.63 22.15 -41.31
C ASN A 150 -7.24 21.81 -40.76
N LEU A 151 -6.52 22.79 -40.19
CA LEU A 151 -5.26 22.56 -39.49
C LEU A 151 -5.43 21.55 -38.36
N LEU A 152 -6.42 21.74 -37.47
CA LEU A 152 -6.72 20.80 -36.38
C LEU A 152 -7.00 19.39 -36.89
N ARG A 153 -7.80 19.25 -37.95
CA ARG A 153 -8.11 17.96 -38.59
C ARG A 153 -6.86 17.28 -39.15
N LEU A 154 -5.99 18.03 -39.83
CA LEU A 154 -4.74 17.52 -40.40
C LEU A 154 -3.74 17.13 -39.30
N THR A 155 -3.60 17.94 -38.25
CA THR A 155 -2.71 17.64 -37.12
C THR A 155 -3.21 16.42 -36.35
N GLN A 156 -4.53 16.25 -36.16
CA GLN A 156 -5.07 15.04 -35.51
C GLN A 156 -4.84 13.79 -36.38
N HIS A 157 -4.97 13.89 -37.70
CA HIS A 157 -4.68 12.77 -38.60
C HIS A 157 -3.20 12.36 -38.52
N ALA A 158 -2.28 13.33 -38.67
CA ALA A 158 -0.85 13.09 -38.56
C ALA A 158 -0.43 12.57 -37.17
N LEU A 159 -1.17 12.93 -36.11
CA LEU A 159 -0.90 12.49 -34.75
C LEU A 159 -1.47 11.09 -34.45
N ASP A 160 -2.62 10.74 -35.04
CA ASP A 160 -3.18 9.39 -34.99
C ASP A 160 -2.34 8.41 -35.86
N ASP A 161 -1.81 8.87 -37.01
CA ASP A 161 -0.86 8.10 -37.87
C ASP A 161 0.47 7.80 -37.17
N LEU A 162 0.94 8.70 -36.29
CA LEU A 162 2.22 8.57 -35.57
C LEU A 162 2.09 7.89 -34.20
N ASN A 163 0.92 7.35 -33.85
CA ASN A 163 0.66 6.77 -32.52
C ASN A 163 0.77 5.24 -32.46
N ASP A 164 1.94 4.73 -32.08
CA ASP A 164 2.18 3.30 -31.84
C ASP A 164 1.45 2.72 -30.60
N PHE A 165 0.83 3.55 -29.73
CA PHE A 165 0.27 3.08 -28.45
C PHE A 165 -1.17 3.55 -28.17
N PRO A 166 -2.20 2.70 -28.37
CA PRO A 166 -3.61 3.08 -28.20
C PRO A 166 -4.05 3.33 -26.75
N GLY A 167 -3.19 3.11 -25.75
CA GLY A 167 -3.46 3.53 -24.38
C GLY A 167 -3.26 5.02 -24.15
N HIS A 168 -2.54 5.74 -25.01
CA HIS A 168 -2.22 7.16 -24.86
C HIS A 168 -2.71 7.92 -26.10
N HIS A 169 -3.77 8.71 -25.96
CA HIS A 169 -4.41 9.39 -27.09
C HIS A 169 -4.46 10.90 -26.86
N LEU A 170 -3.71 11.64 -27.69
CA LEU A 170 -3.79 13.09 -27.74
C LEU A 170 -5.00 13.50 -28.58
N ARG A 171 -5.89 14.34 -28.03
CA ARG A 171 -7.11 14.83 -28.70
C ARG A 171 -7.12 16.35 -28.77
N LEU A 172 -7.02 16.87 -29.99
CA LEU A 172 -6.94 18.28 -30.28
C LEU A 172 -8.33 18.94 -30.23
N GLN A 173 -8.41 20.13 -29.65
CA GLN A 173 -9.61 20.95 -29.57
C GLN A 173 -9.26 22.40 -29.94
N LEU A 174 -10.15 23.12 -30.63
CA LEU A 174 -9.93 24.53 -30.95
C LEU A 174 -10.44 25.40 -29.79
N ASP A 175 -9.62 26.34 -29.31
CA ASP A 175 -10.02 27.26 -28.24
C ASP A 175 -11.02 28.30 -28.81
N PRO A 176 -12.27 28.39 -28.31
CA PRO A 176 -13.24 29.35 -28.83
C PRO A 176 -12.79 30.78 -28.53
N ARG A 177 -12.57 31.58 -29.57
CA ARG A 177 -12.05 32.97 -29.52
C ARG A 177 -12.70 33.90 -28.47
N SER A 178 -13.93 33.61 -28.04
CA SER A 178 -14.62 34.33 -26.96
C SER A 178 -13.93 34.23 -25.59
N SER A 179 -13.23 33.11 -25.32
CA SER A 179 -12.52 32.86 -24.04
C SER A 179 -11.45 33.90 -23.71
N ALA A 180 -10.91 34.61 -24.72
CA ALA A 180 -9.90 35.63 -24.51
C ALA A 180 -10.42 36.90 -23.79
N ALA A 181 -11.74 37.12 -23.74
CA ALA A 181 -12.33 38.31 -23.14
C ALA A 181 -12.63 38.18 -21.63
N ASN A 182 -12.93 36.97 -21.15
CA ASN A 182 -13.20 36.67 -19.74
C ASN A 182 -12.21 35.60 -19.26
N GLY A 183 -11.21 36.00 -18.49
CA GLY A 183 -10.04 35.18 -18.10
C GLY A 183 -10.30 34.02 -17.11
N SER A 184 -11.32 33.20 -17.38
CA SER A 184 -11.66 32.01 -16.59
C SER A 184 -12.09 30.85 -17.51
N VAL A 185 -11.19 30.40 -18.37
CA VAL A 185 -11.31 29.07 -19.00
C VAL A 185 -11.21 28.03 -17.89
N SER A 186 -12.12 27.04 -17.88
CA SER A 186 -12.01 25.86 -17.02
C SER A 186 -10.91 24.94 -17.54
N THR A 187 -9.65 25.31 -17.27
CA THR A 187 -8.43 24.64 -17.73
C THR A 187 -8.17 23.27 -17.08
N ASP A 188 -8.95 22.90 -16.07
CA ASP A 188 -8.85 21.68 -15.23
C ASP A 188 -8.90 20.34 -16.01
N HIS A 189 -9.17 20.39 -17.32
CA HIS A 189 -9.21 19.23 -18.21
C HIS A 189 -8.33 19.39 -19.47
N VAL A 190 -7.44 20.38 -19.54
CA VAL A 190 -6.53 20.62 -20.68
C VAL A 190 -5.09 20.36 -20.26
N ALA A 191 -4.42 19.42 -20.94
CA ALA A 191 -3.05 19.01 -20.61
C ALA A 191 -1.98 19.97 -21.15
N LEU A 192 -2.24 20.61 -22.30
CA LEU A 192 -1.34 21.55 -22.97
C LEU A 192 -2.17 22.53 -23.82
N VAL A 193 -1.74 23.79 -23.88
CA VAL A 193 -2.27 24.81 -24.79
C VAL A 193 -1.24 25.08 -25.89
N ILE A 194 -1.62 25.04 -27.16
CA ILE A 194 -0.76 25.44 -28.28
C ILE A 194 -1.12 26.85 -28.71
N ARG A 195 -0.17 27.80 -28.67
CA ARG A 195 -0.39 29.19 -29.11
C ARG A 195 0.26 29.41 -30.47
N LEU A 196 -0.55 29.54 -31.53
CA LEU A 196 -0.07 29.76 -32.89
C LEU A 196 0.18 31.25 -33.15
N GLN A 197 1.41 31.61 -33.50
CA GLN A 197 1.82 33.00 -33.80
C GLN A 197 2.45 33.12 -35.20
N PRO A 198 2.15 34.17 -35.98
CA PRO A 198 2.87 34.44 -37.22
C PRO A 198 4.36 34.73 -36.96
N GLY A 199 5.26 34.19 -37.79
CA GLY A 199 6.70 34.40 -37.71
C GLY A 199 7.41 34.22 -39.06
N GLU A 200 8.74 34.22 -39.07
CA GLU A 200 9.53 34.03 -40.30
C GLU A 200 9.81 32.54 -40.63
N SER A 201 9.73 31.67 -39.62
CA SER A 201 10.03 30.24 -39.71
C SER A 201 9.11 29.43 -38.78
N THR A 202 9.03 28.11 -39.01
CA THR A 202 8.34 27.18 -38.12
C THR A 202 9.25 26.78 -36.97
N THR A 203 8.96 27.26 -35.75
CA THR A 203 9.67 26.85 -34.53
C THR A 203 8.68 26.67 -33.37
N ALA A 204 8.93 25.69 -32.51
CA ALA A 204 8.18 25.47 -31.28
C ALA A 204 9.04 25.79 -30.04
N SER A 205 8.43 26.42 -29.05
CA SER A 205 9.07 26.70 -27.75
C SER A 205 8.07 26.54 -26.61
N LEU A 206 8.38 25.68 -25.63
CA LEU A 206 7.56 25.50 -24.45
C LEU A 206 7.80 26.64 -23.43
N HIS A 207 6.73 27.21 -22.88
CA HIS A 207 6.82 28.23 -21.84
C HIS A 207 7.48 27.67 -20.57
N PRO A 208 8.44 28.38 -19.91
CA PRO A 208 9.15 27.83 -18.76
C PRO A 208 8.27 27.53 -17.54
N TYR A 209 7.21 28.31 -17.34
CA TYR A 209 6.39 28.33 -16.13
C TYR A 209 4.94 27.87 -16.33
N GLU A 210 4.49 27.69 -17.57
CA GLU A 210 3.10 27.37 -17.94
C GLU A 210 3.04 26.13 -18.84
N SER A 211 1.88 25.47 -18.93
CA SER A 211 1.63 24.37 -19.87
C SER A 211 1.24 24.89 -21.27
N ILE A 212 2.06 25.79 -21.81
CA ILE A 212 1.85 26.41 -23.14
C ILE A 212 3.02 26.08 -24.07
N LEU A 213 2.71 25.66 -25.28
CA LEU A 213 3.63 25.49 -26.40
C LEU A 213 3.38 26.62 -27.41
N ASP A 214 4.24 27.63 -27.42
CA ASP A 214 4.21 28.65 -28.48
C ASP A 214 4.79 28.05 -29.76
N VAL A 215 4.07 28.19 -30.87
CA VAL A 215 4.48 27.71 -32.20
C VAL A 215 4.41 28.88 -33.18
N THR A 216 5.57 29.28 -33.69
CA THR A 216 5.65 30.23 -34.80
C THR A 216 5.37 29.53 -36.12
N TYR A 217 4.72 30.23 -37.06
CA TYR A 217 4.51 29.73 -38.41
C TYR A 217 4.66 30.83 -39.47
N PRO A 218 5.33 30.56 -40.61
CA PRO A 218 5.40 31.50 -41.72
C PRO A 218 4.08 31.51 -42.50
N PRO A 219 3.67 32.65 -43.07
CA PRO A 219 2.34 32.82 -43.68
C PRO A 219 2.11 31.94 -44.93
N ASN A 220 3.16 31.36 -45.52
CA ASN A 220 3.08 30.39 -46.62
C ASN A 220 2.83 28.95 -46.17
N SER A 221 2.85 28.65 -44.86
CA SER A 221 2.61 27.30 -44.31
C SER A 221 1.15 27.04 -43.91
N ILE A 222 0.28 28.07 -44.00
CA ILE A 222 -1.14 27.98 -43.68
C ILE A 222 -1.82 26.99 -44.64
N PRO A 223 -2.50 25.94 -44.14
CA PRO A 223 -3.16 24.97 -45.02
C PRO A 223 -4.41 25.56 -45.68
N SER A 224 -4.42 25.56 -47.01
CA SER A 224 -5.64 25.77 -47.79
C SER A 224 -6.76 24.81 -47.33
N PRO A 225 -8.05 25.21 -47.36
CA PRO A 225 -9.15 24.38 -46.85
C PRO A 225 -9.37 23.07 -47.64
N THR A 226 -8.76 22.94 -48.82
CA THR A 226 -8.79 21.74 -49.66
C THR A 226 -7.55 20.84 -49.51
N SER A 227 -6.53 21.24 -48.73
CA SER A 227 -5.29 20.47 -48.59
C SER A 227 -5.49 19.18 -47.80
N SER A 228 -4.90 18.09 -48.29
CA SER A 228 -4.90 16.75 -47.66
C SER A 228 -3.75 16.54 -46.66
N SER A 229 -2.72 17.38 -46.68
CA SER A 229 -1.58 17.39 -45.75
C SER A 229 -1.09 18.82 -45.51
N SER A 230 -0.18 19.00 -44.54
CA SER A 230 0.38 20.31 -44.20
C SER A 230 1.66 20.12 -43.39
N SER A 231 2.75 20.76 -43.83
CA SER A 231 4.02 20.75 -43.09
C SER A 231 3.90 21.36 -41.69
N LEU A 232 3.01 22.34 -41.49
CA LEU A 232 2.72 22.89 -40.16
C LEU A 232 1.98 21.88 -39.28
N ALA A 233 1.05 21.10 -39.84
CA ALA A 233 0.35 20.05 -39.11
C ALA A 233 1.30 18.90 -38.71
N GLU A 234 2.13 18.46 -39.65
CA GLU A 234 3.14 17.42 -39.45
C GLU A 234 4.19 17.86 -38.42
N TYR A 235 4.66 19.12 -38.48
CA TYR A 235 5.59 19.67 -37.50
C TYR A 235 4.96 19.71 -36.09
N VAL A 236 3.75 20.27 -35.93
CA VAL A 236 3.06 20.32 -34.64
C VAL A 236 2.79 18.92 -34.08
N ALA A 237 2.37 17.95 -34.92
CA ALA A 237 2.19 16.57 -34.48
C ALA A 237 3.51 15.94 -33.98
N SER A 238 4.63 16.23 -34.66
CA SER A 238 5.96 15.72 -34.27
C SER A 238 6.43 16.30 -32.92
N GLU A 239 6.22 17.59 -32.67
CA GLU A 239 6.61 18.25 -31.41
C GLU A 239 5.69 17.87 -30.25
N LEU A 240 4.40 17.64 -30.49
CA LEU A 240 3.48 17.07 -29.50
C LEU A 240 3.92 15.67 -29.08
N ARG A 241 4.25 14.80 -30.04
CA ARG A 241 4.77 13.46 -29.75
C ARG A 241 6.09 13.53 -28.98
N SER A 242 7.00 14.45 -29.35
CA SER A 242 8.25 14.71 -28.63
C SER A 242 7.98 15.12 -27.17
N THR A 243 7.06 16.06 -26.95
CA THR A 243 6.67 16.60 -25.64
C THR A 243 6.12 15.53 -24.69
N PHE A 244 5.29 14.61 -25.20
CA PHE A 244 4.66 13.55 -24.41
C PHE A 244 5.37 12.18 -24.47
N ALA A 245 6.52 12.08 -25.16
CA ALA A 245 7.24 10.80 -25.32
C ALA A 245 7.64 10.16 -23.98
N GLU A 246 8.08 10.96 -23.00
CA GLU A 246 8.44 10.48 -21.66
C GLU A 246 7.22 9.90 -20.91
N GLU A 247 6.03 10.49 -21.08
CA GLU A 247 4.78 10.02 -20.48
C GLU A 247 4.29 8.71 -21.13
N GLN A 248 4.20 8.70 -22.47
CA GLN A 248 3.80 7.53 -23.26
C GLN A 248 4.69 6.32 -22.98
N ALA A 249 6.01 6.55 -22.85
CA ALA A 249 6.98 5.50 -22.57
C ALA A 249 6.83 4.92 -21.14
N VAL A 250 6.61 5.75 -20.12
CA VAL A 250 6.39 5.27 -18.74
C VAL A 250 5.05 4.55 -18.60
N ILE A 251 3.97 5.09 -19.19
CA ILE A 251 2.64 4.48 -19.11
C ILE A 251 2.60 3.11 -19.83
N SER A 252 3.18 3.00 -21.03
CA SER A 252 3.26 1.71 -21.74
C SER A 252 4.12 0.67 -20.99
N TYR A 253 5.22 1.10 -20.34
CA TYR A 253 6.01 0.24 -19.46
C TYR A 253 5.19 -0.28 -18.26
N LEU A 254 4.49 0.59 -17.52
CA LEU A 254 3.63 0.19 -16.38
C LEU A 254 2.53 -0.79 -16.79
N LEU A 255 1.90 -0.58 -17.94
CA LEU A 255 0.82 -1.44 -18.43
C LEU A 255 1.32 -2.80 -18.92
N SER A 256 2.47 -2.84 -19.60
CA SER A 256 3.11 -4.12 -19.98
C SER A 256 3.57 -4.94 -18.76
N THR A 257 4.07 -4.28 -17.70
CA THR A 257 4.60 -4.97 -16.51
C THR A 257 3.54 -5.40 -15.50
N SER A 258 2.36 -4.76 -15.50
CA SER A 258 1.24 -5.18 -14.65
C SER A 258 0.28 -6.19 -15.31
N SER A 259 0.44 -6.47 -16.60
CA SER A 259 -0.42 -7.42 -17.32
C SER A 259 -0.07 -8.85 -16.95
N ALA A 260 -1.03 -9.60 -16.37
CA ALA A 260 -0.81 -10.99 -15.94
C ALA A 260 -0.56 -11.98 -17.10
N THR A 261 -0.81 -11.56 -18.35
CA THR A 261 -0.57 -12.34 -19.57
C THR A 261 0.76 -11.94 -20.24
N PRO A 262 1.80 -12.81 -20.23
CA PRO A 262 3.15 -12.45 -20.68
C PRO A 262 3.32 -12.29 -22.20
N GLU A 263 2.23 -12.34 -22.98
CA GLU A 263 2.27 -12.23 -24.45
C GLU A 263 2.30 -10.78 -24.95
N HIS A 264 1.88 -9.80 -24.14
CA HIS A 264 1.95 -8.39 -24.49
C HIS A 264 3.37 -7.84 -24.23
N LYS A 265 4.25 -8.00 -25.22
CA LYS A 265 5.44 -7.14 -25.33
C LYS A 265 5.02 -5.66 -25.32
N PRO A 266 5.83 -4.76 -24.75
CA PRO A 266 5.53 -3.34 -24.79
C PRO A 266 5.63 -2.80 -26.23
N HIS A 267 4.49 -2.66 -26.90
CA HIS A 267 4.39 -2.08 -28.24
C HIS A 267 4.87 -0.61 -28.20
N GLY A 268 5.75 -0.24 -29.13
CA GLY A 268 6.34 1.10 -29.24
C GLY A 268 7.60 1.37 -28.39
N LEU A 269 8.00 0.48 -27.47
CA LEU A 269 9.19 0.68 -26.63
C LEU A 269 10.43 -0.05 -27.18
N SER A 270 11.56 0.65 -27.22
CA SER A 270 12.87 0.02 -27.37
C SER A 270 13.31 -0.66 -26.07
N ALA A 271 14.14 -1.70 -26.17
CA ALA A 271 14.67 -2.38 -24.99
C ALA A 271 15.46 -1.44 -24.07
N GLU A 272 16.23 -0.51 -24.64
CA GLU A 272 17.01 0.50 -23.89
C GLU A 272 16.12 1.55 -23.19
N ALA A 273 15.00 1.95 -23.80
CA ALA A 273 14.01 2.80 -23.15
C ALA A 273 13.34 2.07 -21.96
N ALA A 274 12.97 0.81 -22.14
CA ALA A 274 12.44 -0.01 -21.04
C ALA A 274 13.47 -0.17 -19.90
N ASP A 275 14.75 -0.38 -20.24
CA ASP A 275 15.84 -0.56 -19.27
C ASP A 275 16.13 0.72 -18.46
N THR A 276 16.07 1.90 -19.11
CA THR A 276 16.26 3.20 -18.44
C THR A 276 15.06 3.57 -17.57
N ILE A 277 13.83 3.28 -18.02
CA ILE A 277 12.61 3.44 -17.21
C ILE A 277 12.65 2.50 -16.01
N ALA A 278 12.96 1.21 -16.17
CA ALA A 278 13.07 0.24 -15.08
C ALA A 278 14.10 0.69 -14.01
N LYS A 279 15.26 1.21 -14.44
CA LYS A 279 16.27 1.79 -13.55
C LYS A 279 15.76 3.03 -12.82
N ARG A 280 14.93 3.87 -13.45
CA ARG A 280 14.28 5.04 -12.83
C ARG A 280 13.21 4.63 -11.82
N THR A 281 12.28 3.77 -12.19
CA THR A 281 11.21 3.25 -11.32
C THR A 281 11.79 2.56 -10.08
N THR A 282 12.89 1.82 -10.24
CA THR A 282 13.60 1.19 -9.12
C THR A 282 14.30 2.20 -8.21
N ARG A 283 14.70 3.38 -8.72
CA ARG A 283 15.32 4.44 -7.90
C ARG A 283 14.32 5.37 -7.22
N SER A 284 13.14 5.55 -7.81
CA SER A 284 12.06 6.37 -7.27
C SER A 284 11.39 5.72 -6.05
N LEU A 285 10.86 6.56 -5.16
CA LEU A 285 9.97 6.16 -4.08
C LEU A 285 8.70 5.51 -4.65
N ARG A 286 8.26 4.45 -3.97
CA ARG A 286 6.90 3.93 -4.13
C ARG A 286 5.91 5.02 -3.72
N TYR A 287 4.77 5.07 -4.41
CA TYR A 287 3.72 6.04 -4.09
C TYR A 287 3.28 5.87 -2.62
N ALA A 288 3.14 6.99 -1.92
CA ALA A 288 2.39 7.11 -0.68
C ALA A 288 1.55 8.40 -0.72
N PRO A 289 0.38 8.44 -0.05
CA PRO A 289 -0.42 9.66 0.06
C PRO A 289 0.22 10.70 1.01
N THR A 290 1.10 10.25 1.91
CA THR A 290 1.86 11.07 2.86
C THR A 290 3.35 10.68 2.82
N TYR A 291 4.23 11.68 2.82
CA TYR A 291 5.67 11.51 3.06
C TYR A 291 6.12 12.35 4.25
N HIS A 292 7.01 11.80 5.07
CA HIS A 292 7.71 12.55 6.12
C HIS A 292 9.05 13.04 5.57
N LEU A 293 9.34 14.33 5.70
CA LEU A 293 10.57 14.96 5.22
C LEU A 293 11.43 15.35 6.44
N THR A 294 12.56 14.65 6.63
CA THR A 294 13.39 14.77 7.84
C THR A 294 14.65 15.57 7.55
N PHE A 295 14.69 16.84 7.97
CA PHE A 295 15.82 17.74 7.75
C PHE A 295 16.81 17.65 8.90
N SER A 296 18.06 17.27 8.60
CA SER A 296 19.09 16.96 9.59
C SER A 296 20.34 17.81 9.41
N LEU A 297 20.74 18.59 10.42
CA LEU A 297 22.05 19.26 10.45
C LEU A 297 23.04 18.40 11.23
N PHE A 298 24.03 17.83 10.55
CA PHE A 298 25.08 16.99 11.12
C PHE A 298 26.43 17.72 11.09
N THR A 299 27.25 17.54 12.13
CA THR A 299 28.62 18.05 12.23
C THR A 299 29.49 17.09 13.03
N ASP A 300 30.77 17.00 12.67
CA ASP A 300 31.80 16.22 13.37
C ASP A 300 32.14 16.77 14.77
N GLY A 301 31.78 18.03 15.07
CA GLY A 301 32.14 18.73 16.30
C GLY A 301 30.96 19.32 17.09
N PRO A 302 31.24 20.31 17.97
CA PRO A 302 30.22 21.01 18.75
C PRO A 302 29.49 22.14 17.99
N ALA A 303 29.89 22.44 16.75
CA ALA A 303 29.44 23.61 16.01
C ALA A 303 29.44 23.34 14.49
N PRO A 304 28.39 23.75 13.75
CA PRO A 304 27.24 24.54 14.19
C PRO A 304 26.23 23.76 15.02
N SER A 305 25.65 24.41 16.03
CA SER A 305 24.65 23.83 16.95
C SER A 305 23.22 24.33 16.71
N SER A 306 23.04 25.24 15.75
CA SER A 306 21.75 25.87 15.44
C SER A 306 21.69 26.36 13.99
N TRP A 307 20.48 26.50 13.45
CA TRP A 307 20.24 26.87 12.05
C TRP A 307 18.83 27.45 11.85
N ASP A 308 18.69 28.37 10.89
CA ASP A 308 17.41 29.01 10.55
C ASP A 308 16.59 28.16 9.56
N ILE A 309 16.47 26.85 9.81
CA ILE A 309 15.90 25.90 8.84
C ILE A 309 14.42 26.16 8.53
N GLU A 310 13.62 26.53 9.53
CA GLU A 310 12.18 26.78 9.37
C GLU A 310 11.92 27.93 8.38
N ALA A 311 12.55 29.08 8.62
CA ALA A 311 12.45 30.23 7.72
C ALA A 311 13.00 29.94 6.31
N ALA A 312 14.06 29.15 6.21
CA ALA A 312 14.64 28.76 4.92
C ALA A 312 13.75 27.79 4.13
N ILE A 313 13.09 26.83 4.81
CA ILE A 313 12.10 25.93 4.20
C ILE A 313 10.91 26.74 3.69
N ASP A 314 10.39 27.67 4.51
CA ASP A 314 9.28 28.55 4.16
C ASP A 314 9.58 29.44 2.94
N GLU A 315 10.81 29.97 2.82
CA GLU A 315 11.24 30.80 1.67
C GLU A 315 11.52 29.96 0.40
N TYR A 316 12.21 28.82 0.51
CA TYR A 316 12.81 28.14 -0.66
C TYR A 316 12.16 26.82 -1.09
N MET A 317 11.47 26.09 -0.20
CA MET A 317 10.99 24.73 -0.49
C MET A 317 9.47 24.58 -0.35
N LYS A 318 8.85 25.29 0.58
CA LYS A 318 7.40 25.30 0.81
C LYS A 318 6.57 25.65 -0.43
N PRO A 319 6.98 26.58 -1.32
CA PRO A 319 6.28 26.81 -2.59
C PRO A 319 6.22 25.56 -3.48
N ALA A 320 7.30 24.77 -3.55
CA ALA A 320 7.33 23.53 -4.32
C ALA A 320 6.51 22.41 -3.67
N LEU A 321 6.49 22.33 -2.34
CA LEU A 321 5.63 21.40 -1.60
C LEU A 321 4.14 21.72 -1.80
N HIS A 322 3.74 23.00 -1.81
CA HIS A 322 2.36 23.41 -2.11
C HIS A 322 1.92 23.01 -3.53
N LEU A 323 2.81 23.11 -4.53
CA LEU A 323 2.51 22.64 -5.90
C LEU A 323 2.32 21.11 -5.98
N LEU A 324 3.02 20.34 -5.12
CA LEU A 324 2.88 18.88 -5.04
C LEU A 324 1.67 18.43 -4.18
N GLY A 325 1.07 19.33 -3.40
CA GLY A 325 -0.04 19.08 -2.48
C GLY A 325 -1.24 18.30 -3.05
N PRO A 326 -1.67 18.51 -4.31
CA PRO A 326 -2.75 17.71 -4.92
C PRO A 326 -2.40 16.25 -5.20
N ILE A 327 -1.11 15.89 -5.19
CA ILE A 327 -0.61 14.54 -5.47
C ILE A 327 -0.16 13.84 -4.18
N HIS A 328 0.48 14.58 -3.27
CA HIS A 328 1.04 14.07 -2.02
C HIS A 328 0.93 15.10 -0.89
N ASN A 329 0.62 14.63 0.32
CA ASN A 329 0.74 15.43 1.54
C ASN A 329 2.14 15.25 2.17
N PHE A 330 2.65 16.28 2.84
CA PHE A 330 3.99 16.30 3.42
C PHE A 330 3.99 16.75 4.87
N THR A 331 4.60 15.95 5.74
CA THR A 331 4.96 16.31 7.11
C THR A 331 6.45 16.64 7.17
N ILE A 332 6.85 17.58 8.03
CA ILE A 332 8.23 18.09 8.10
C ILE A 332 8.72 17.96 9.55
N ASP A 333 9.82 17.24 9.71
CA ASP A 333 10.54 17.06 10.97
C ASP A 333 11.95 17.65 10.84
N THR A 334 12.49 18.27 11.90
CA THR A 334 13.84 18.87 11.88
C THR A 334 14.67 18.41 13.08
N GLN A 335 15.94 18.09 12.86
CA GLN A 335 16.87 17.60 13.88
C GLN A 335 18.28 18.17 13.69
N VAL A 336 19.03 18.28 14.79
CA VAL A 336 20.45 18.69 14.80
C VAL A 336 21.23 17.64 15.58
N GLN A 337 22.28 17.09 14.99
CA GLN A 337 23.16 16.11 15.62
C GLN A 337 24.60 16.65 15.65
N LEU A 338 25.08 16.91 16.86
CA LEU A 338 26.48 17.23 17.13
C LEU A 338 27.31 15.95 17.23
N TYR A 339 28.61 16.05 16.98
CA TYR A 339 29.59 14.95 17.04
C TYR A 339 29.23 13.72 16.16
N ALA A 340 28.52 13.95 15.06
CA ALA A 340 28.27 12.96 14.01
C ALA A 340 29.54 12.79 13.15
N ALA A 341 30.46 11.95 13.60
CA ALA A 341 31.63 11.58 12.80
C ALA A 341 31.18 10.90 11.48
N PRO A 342 31.71 11.31 10.32
CA PRO A 342 31.49 10.58 9.07
C PRO A 342 32.38 9.33 9.01
N GLY A 343 31.91 8.28 8.33
CA GLY A 343 32.68 7.03 8.18
C GLY A 343 33.95 7.16 7.33
N VAL A 344 34.10 8.27 6.60
CA VAL A 344 35.31 8.63 5.83
C VAL A 344 35.68 10.08 6.12
N GLN A 345 36.98 10.34 6.35
CA GLN A 345 37.50 11.65 6.76
C GLN A 345 38.38 12.34 5.69
N SER A 346 38.31 11.91 4.42
CA SER A 346 38.99 12.59 3.32
C SER A 346 38.31 13.93 2.99
N GLN A 347 39.11 14.95 2.61
CA GLN A 347 38.59 16.24 2.15
C GLN A 347 37.96 16.18 0.74
N VAL A 348 38.36 15.18 -0.04
CA VAL A 348 37.76 14.84 -1.33
C VAL A 348 37.24 13.40 -1.24
N LEU A 349 35.93 13.24 -1.33
CA LEU A 349 35.27 11.93 -1.35
C LEU A 349 35.28 11.39 -2.78
N SER A 350 35.64 10.12 -2.94
CA SER A 350 35.41 9.37 -4.17
C SER A 350 33.99 8.82 -4.21
N LYS A 351 33.57 8.26 -5.35
CA LYS A 351 32.25 7.65 -5.53
C LYS A 351 31.96 6.52 -4.54
N ASP A 352 32.97 5.73 -4.19
CA ASP A 352 32.79 4.57 -3.31
C ASP A 352 32.67 5.03 -1.84
N ASP A 353 33.41 6.09 -1.47
CA ASP A 353 33.32 6.74 -0.16
C ASP A 353 31.92 7.30 0.15
N LEU A 354 31.14 7.70 -0.87
CA LEU A 354 29.76 8.20 -0.68
C LEU A 354 28.84 7.18 0.00
N SER A 355 29.17 5.89 -0.08
CA SER A 355 28.39 4.81 0.54
C SER A 355 28.80 4.52 1.98
N SER A 356 30.09 4.65 2.30
CA SER A 356 30.65 4.48 3.65
C SER A 356 30.62 5.76 4.49
N PHE A 357 30.42 6.93 3.86
CA PHE A 357 30.28 8.22 4.53
C PHE A 357 29.15 8.21 5.58
N ILE A 358 28.01 7.60 5.23
CA ILE A 358 26.83 7.49 6.09
C ILE A 358 27.05 6.36 7.09
N ASN A 359 27.39 6.71 8.33
CA ASN A 359 27.44 5.71 9.40
C ASN A 359 26.03 5.39 9.93
N ALA A 360 25.33 4.51 9.20
CA ALA A 360 23.98 4.06 9.54
C ALA A 360 23.86 3.32 10.89
N ALA A 361 24.98 3.00 11.56
CA ALA A 361 24.98 2.45 12.91
C ALA A 361 25.09 3.51 14.03
N GLU A 362 25.57 4.73 13.70
CA GLU A 362 25.83 5.80 14.68
C GLU A 362 24.93 7.02 14.49
N TRP A 363 24.26 7.19 13.35
CA TRP A 363 23.39 8.33 13.07
C TRP A 363 21.93 8.02 13.46
N PRO A 364 21.39 8.58 14.56
CA PRO A 364 20.02 8.32 15.01
C PRO A 364 19.01 9.08 14.14
N LEU A 365 18.64 8.50 13.01
CA LEU A 365 17.58 9.03 12.15
C LEU A 365 16.22 8.85 12.84
N SER A 366 15.47 9.94 13.03
CA SER A 366 14.13 9.90 13.60
C SER A 366 13.21 8.97 12.78
N PRO A 367 12.66 7.89 13.39
CA PRO A 367 11.86 6.91 12.67
C PRO A 367 10.46 7.46 12.32
N SER A 368 9.84 6.91 11.26
CA SER A 368 8.54 7.39 10.77
C SER A 368 7.40 7.18 11.76
N ILE A 369 6.85 8.28 12.27
CA ILE A 369 5.67 8.27 13.13
C ILE A 369 4.42 8.07 12.26
N GLY A 370 3.76 6.92 12.40
CA GLY A 370 2.49 6.63 11.70
C GLY A 370 2.62 5.75 10.44
N GLY A 371 3.80 5.20 10.15
CA GLY A 371 3.99 4.16 9.12
C GLY A 371 4.07 4.65 7.67
N ALA A 372 4.02 5.96 7.44
CA ALA A 372 4.31 6.55 6.14
C ALA A 372 5.84 6.63 5.87
N PRO A 373 6.30 6.57 4.61
CA PRO A 373 7.72 6.60 4.29
C PRO A 373 8.40 7.94 4.60
N THR A 374 9.62 7.87 5.17
CA THR A 374 10.51 9.01 5.41
C THR A 374 11.45 9.27 4.23
N VAL A 375 11.77 10.55 4.01
CA VAL A 375 12.79 11.03 3.06
C VAL A 375 13.78 11.91 3.84
N ASN A 376 15.04 11.51 3.85
CA ASN A 376 16.07 12.14 4.69
C ASN A 376 16.82 13.22 3.91
N PHE A 377 16.89 14.44 4.46
CA PHE A 377 17.65 15.55 3.90
C PHE A 377 18.73 15.97 4.88
N ILE A 378 19.97 15.53 4.65
CA ILE A 378 21.10 15.77 5.55
C ILE A 378 21.96 16.90 5.01
N VAL A 379 22.18 17.93 5.82
CA VAL A 379 23.22 18.94 5.65
C VAL A 379 24.37 18.56 6.57
N PHE A 380 25.49 18.10 6.01
CA PHE A 380 26.72 17.88 6.77
C PHE A 380 27.58 19.15 6.72
N ALA A 381 27.82 19.77 7.88
CA ALA A 381 28.66 20.95 8.02
C ALA A 381 30.14 20.54 8.12
N GLY A 382 30.91 20.77 7.06
CA GLY A 382 32.32 20.37 6.97
C GLY A 382 33.03 20.92 5.74
N ASN A 383 34.37 20.77 5.69
CA ASN A 383 35.22 21.27 4.60
C ASN A 383 35.40 20.27 3.43
N GLN A 384 34.50 19.29 3.33
CA GLN A 384 34.61 18.17 2.41
C GLN A 384 33.90 18.47 1.08
N THR A 385 34.41 17.88 0.00
CA THR A 385 33.88 18.00 -1.36
C THR A 385 33.88 16.63 -2.04
N ILE A 386 33.12 16.46 -3.12
CA ILE A 386 33.10 15.22 -3.92
C ILE A 386 33.92 15.47 -5.18
N GLY A 387 34.94 14.65 -5.41
CA GLY A 387 35.77 14.74 -6.62
C GLY A 387 35.07 14.09 -7.80
N LEU A 388 34.69 14.89 -8.80
CA LEU A 388 34.24 14.35 -10.09
C LEU A 388 35.45 13.92 -10.94
N PRO A 389 35.36 12.80 -11.70
CA PRO A 389 36.40 12.45 -12.65
C PRO A 389 36.44 13.50 -13.78
N PRO A 390 37.63 13.91 -14.25
CA PRO A 390 37.74 14.96 -15.25
C PRO A 390 37.13 14.54 -16.59
N THR A 391 36.24 15.36 -17.14
CA THR A 391 35.68 15.20 -18.48
C THR A 391 36.75 15.52 -19.53
N TYR A 392 37.36 14.48 -20.09
CA TYR A 392 38.44 14.56 -21.10
C TYR A 392 37.94 15.04 -22.48
N GLN A 393 37.30 16.21 -22.57
CA GLN A 393 36.68 16.68 -23.81
C GLN A 393 36.95 18.15 -24.17
N ASP A 394 37.21 19.04 -23.20
CA ASP A 394 37.49 20.47 -23.45
C ASP A 394 38.87 20.96 -22.96
N ALA A 395 39.76 20.05 -22.54
CA ALA A 395 41.10 20.39 -22.05
C ALA A 395 42.07 20.81 -23.17
N ALA A 396 42.05 22.08 -23.56
CA ALA A 396 43.13 22.70 -24.31
C ALA A 396 44.45 22.64 -23.52
N ALA A 397 45.56 22.40 -24.20
CA ALA A 397 46.77 21.80 -23.62
C ALA A 397 47.62 22.68 -22.67
N ASP A 398 47.10 23.79 -22.14
CA ASP A 398 47.83 24.70 -21.24
C ASP A 398 46.95 25.36 -20.15
N GLU A 399 45.67 24.96 -20.02
CA GLU A 399 44.83 25.39 -18.89
C GLU A 399 44.79 24.32 -17.79
N THR A 400 44.97 24.74 -16.53
CA THR A 400 44.86 23.85 -15.37
C THR A 400 43.42 23.39 -15.21
N ALA A 401 43.12 22.14 -15.58
CA ALA A 401 41.79 21.55 -15.48
C ALA A 401 41.21 21.72 -14.06
N VAL A 402 40.20 22.58 -13.93
CA VAL A 402 39.45 22.76 -12.69
C VAL A 402 38.56 21.54 -12.52
N SER A 403 38.96 20.59 -11.66
CA SER A 403 38.11 19.47 -11.28
C SER A 403 36.83 20.01 -10.64
N GLU A 404 35.70 19.86 -11.33
CA GLU A 404 34.39 20.22 -10.80
C GLU A 404 34.12 19.44 -9.51
N THR A 405 33.68 20.15 -8.47
CA THR A 405 33.41 19.55 -7.15
C THR A 405 31.92 19.51 -6.88
N ALA A 406 31.37 18.29 -6.83
CA ALA A 406 29.99 18.10 -6.40
C ALA A 406 29.88 18.29 -4.89
N HIS A 407 28.77 18.91 -4.46
CA HIS A 407 28.49 19.22 -3.05
C HIS A 407 27.31 18.40 -2.50
N SER A 408 26.74 17.46 -3.28
CA SER A 408 25.64 16.60 -2.82
C SER A 408 25.55 15.32 -3.63
N TRP A 409 24.84 14.33 -3.10
CA TRP A 409 24.44 13.12 -3.82
C TRP A 409 23.07 12.62 -3.38
N LEU A 410 22.36 11.98 -4.32
CA LEU A 410 21.07 11.36 -4.09
C LEU A 410 21.25 9.87 -3.77
N ILE A 411 20.59 9.40 -2.72
CA ILE A 411 20.49 7.98 -2.40
C ILE A 411 19.09 7.49 -2.78
N PRO A 412 18.98 6.54 -3.73
CA PRO A 412 17.70 6.00 -4.20
C PRO A 412 16.80 5.51 -3.07
N GLN A 413 15.50 5.75 -3.20
CA GLN A 413 14.46 5.41 -2.22
C GLN A 413 14.66 5.96 -0.77
N TRP A 414 15.65 6.83 -0.50
CA TRP A 414 16.01 7.22 0.87
C TRP A 414 16.14 8.72 1.12
N GLY A 415 16.79 9.48 0.24
CA GLY A 415 17.09 10.88 0.55
C GLY A 415 18.32 11.49 -0.14
N THR A 416 18.84 12.58 0.41
CA THR A 416 20.01 13.33 -0.08
C THR A 416 20.94 13.70 1.07
N VAL A 417 22.25 13.67 0.80
CA VAL A 417 23.26 14.34 1.65
C VAL A 417 23.85 15.52 0.87
N TYR A 418 24.03 16.64 1.56
CA TYR A 418 24.66 17.87 1.07
C TYR A 418 25.82 18.26 1.98
N LEU A 419 26.99 18.52 1.41
CA LEU A 419 28.20 18.98 2.09
C LEU A 419 28.23 20.51 2.10
N LEU A 420 27.99 21.11 3.27
CA LEU A 420 27.95 22.56 3.45
C LEU A 420 29.30 23.06 3.99
N SER A 421 30.12 23.60 3.08
CA SER A 421 31.34 24.31 3.42
C SER A 421 31.03 25.58 4.22
N LEU A 422 31.32 25.54 5.51
CA LEU A 422 31.12 26.64 6.46
C LEU A 422 32.49 27.25 6.85
N PRO A 423 32.67 28.58 6.75
CA PRO A 423 33.85 29.24 7.28
C PRO A 423 34.00 28.96 8.78
N GLY A 424 35.20 28.49 9.17
CA GLY A 424 35.47 28.01 10.53
C GLY A 424 35.14 29.04 11.62
N GLY A 425 34.62 28.54 12.75
CA GLY A 425 34.23 29.36 13.91
C GLY A 425 32.77 29.86 13.92
N LYS A 426 31.96 29.56 12.89
CA LYS A 426 30.52 29.85 12.91
C LYS A 426 29.75 28.79 13.71
N THR A 427 29.09 29.20 14.79
CA THR A 427 28.25 28.34 15.65
C THR A 427 26.81 28.15 15.15
N HIS A 428 26.39 28.93 14.15
CA HIS A 428 25.03 28.98 13.63
C HIS A 428 25.01 29.04 12.10
N VAL A 429 24.02 28.39 11.47
CA VAL A 429 23.81 28.39 10.02
C VAL A 429 22.63 29.28 9.63
N ALA A 430 22.93 30.50 9.21
CA ALA A 430 21.92 31.45 8.75
C ALA A 430 21.20 30.99 7.47
N ALA A 431 19.90 31.31 7.35
CA ALA A 431 19.01 30.86 6.27
C ALA A 431 19.58 31.04 4.85
N LYS A 432 20.31 32.14 4.61
CA LYS A 432 20.95 32.45 3.31
C LYS A 432 21.94 31.38 2.84
N ASN A 433 22.58 30.66 3.77
CA ASN A 433 23.50 29.56 3.45
C ASN A 433 22.74 28.26 3.09
N LEU A 434 21.50 28.12 3.57
CA LEU A 434 20.64 26.95 3.32
C LEU A 434 19.94 26.99 1.96
N LYS A 435 19.98 28.14 1.25
CA LYS A 435 19.36 28.32 -0.06
C LYS A 435 19.80 27.27 -1.09
N GLN A 436 21.10 27.04 -1.25
CA GLN A 436 21.59 26.04 -2.21
C GLN A 436 21.22 24.60 -1.77
N PRO A 437 21.47 24.17 -0.51
CA PRO A 437 20.94 22.90 0.00
C PRO A 437 19.45 22.67 -0.28
N LEU A 438 18.58 23.64 -0.02
CA LEU A 438 17.12 23.47 -0.19
C LEU A 438 16.67 23.43 -1.65
N LEU A 439 17.33 24.16 -2.56
CA LEU A 439 17.09 24.06 -4.00
C LEU A 439 17.56 22.70 -4.56
N THR A 440 18.69 22.20 -4.08
CA THR A 440 19.18 20.83 -4.37
C THR A 440 18.22 19.77 -3.83
N PHE A 441 17.81 19.88 -2.55
CA PHE A 441 16.84 18.97 -1.93
C PHE A 441 15.50 18.97 -2.66
N THR A 442 15.00 20.12 -3.11
CA THR A 442 13.79 20.22 -3.94
C THR A 442 13.96 19.48 -5.27
N THR A 443 15.09 19.68 -5.95
CA THR A 443 15.40 19.00 -7.22
C THR A 443 15.50 17.48 -7.04
N HIS A 444 16.13 17.03 -5.95
CA HIS A 444 16.27 15.63 -5.60
C HIS A 444 14.96 14.99 -5.12
N LEU A 445 14.08 15.74 -4.43
CA LEU A 445 12.74 15.30 -4.07
C LEU A 445 11.90 15.04 -5.32
N LEU A 446 11.92 15.96 -6.29
CA LEU A 446 11.24 15.78 -7.58
C LEU A 446 11.77 14.54 -8.33
N SER A 447 13.06 14.24 -8.23
CA SER A 447 13.68 13.02 -8.77
C SER A 447 13.22 11.75 -8.03
N LEU A 448 13.25 11.76 -6.69
CA LEU A 448 12.79 10.66 -5.84
C LEU A 448 11.30 10.34 -6.01
N LEU A 449 10.44 11.35 -6.14
CA LEU A 449 9.00 11.17 -6.42
C LEU A 449 8.74 10.61 -7.83
N GLY A 450 9.76 10.56 -8.69
CA GLY A 450 9.67 10.04 -10.05
C GLY A 450 9.07 11.02 -11.05
N THR A 451 9.13 12.34 -10.79
CA THR A 451 8.65 13.34 -11.76
C THR A 451 9.37 13.18 -13.10
N PRO A 452 8.70 13.49 -14.23
CA PRO A 452 9.36 13.57 -15.54
C PRO A 452 10.52 14.57 -15.52
N THR A 453 11.44 14.42 -16.47
CA THR A 453 12.56 15.35 -16.67
C THR A 453 12.22 16.47 -17.64
N SER A 454 11.41 16.18 -18.66
CA SER A 454 11.08 17.11 -19.74
C SER A 454 9.93 18.06 -19.38
N GLY A 455 9.99 19.29 -19.90
CA GLY A 455 8.89 20.26 -19.87
C GLY A 455 8.81 21.15 -18.63
N SER A 456 7.82 22.05 -18.63
CA SER A 456 7.57 23.02 -17.55
C SER A 456 7.04 22.34 -16.28
N ILE A 457 7.16 23.02 -15.13
CA ILE A 457 6.76 22.46 -13.84
C ILE A 457 5.27 22.02 -13.81
N PRO A 458 4.29 22.81 -14.32
CA PRO A 458 2.90 22.35 -14.38
C PRO A 458 2.70 21.11 -15.27
N LEU A 459 3.38 21.06 -16.43
CA LEU A 459 3.30 19.91 -17.33
C LEU A 459 3.85 18.65 -16.64
N ARG A 460 5.05 18.73 -16.04
CA ARG A 460 5.70 17.65 -15.28
C ARG A 460 4.84 17.13 -14.13
N LEU A 461 4.18 18.02 -13.39
CA LEU A 461 3.26 17.64 -12.29
C LEU A 461 1.99 16.99 -12.82
N SER A 462 1.43 17.50 -13.93
CA SER A 462 0.25 16.88 -14.57
C SER A 462 0.56 15.46 -15.07
N THR A 463 1.74 15.25 -15.67
CA THR A 463 2.21 13.93 -16.10
C THR A 463 2.48 13.01 -14.90
N LEU A 464 3.09 13.51 -13.81
CA LEU A 464 3.25 12.71 -12.59
C LEU A 464 1.89 12.25 -12.05
N SER A 465 0.89 13.13 -12.00
CA SER A 465 -0.47 12.79 -11.56
C SER A 465 -1.07 11.64 -12.38
N ARG A 466 -0.92 11.68 -13.71
CA ARG A 466 -1.43 10.64 -14.62
C ARG A 466 -0.63 9.32 -14.53
N ILE A 467 0.68 9.39 -14.37
CA ILE A 467 1.53 8.21 -14.09
C ILE A 467 1.14 7.58 -12.75
N ARG A 468 0.84 8.37 -11.71
CA ARG A 468 0.43 7.86 -10.40
C ARG A 468 -1.00 7.34 -10.37
N SER A 469 -1.94 7.90 -11.13
CA SER A 469 -3.28 7.30 -11.27
C SER A 469 -3.23 5.95 -11.97
N ALA A 470 -2.33 5.78 -12.96
CA ALA A 470 -2.02 4.48 -13.57
C ALA A 470 -1.46 3.47 -12.55
N ASP A 471 -0.36 3.83 -11.88
CA ASP A 471 0.34 3.03 -10.85
C ASP A 471 -0.64 2.56 -9.75
N LEU A 472 -1.49 3.47 -9.25
CA LEU A 472 -2.47 3.18 -8.20
C LEU A 472 -3.63 2.31 -8.67
N LEU A 473 -4.21 2.54 -9.86
CA LEU A 473 -5.30 1.72 -10.41
C LEU A 473 -4.84 0.27 -10.59
N LEU A 474 -3.63 0.07 -11.11
CA LEU A 474 -3.02 -1.25 -11.30
C LEU A 474 -2.71 -1.93 -9.97
N ARG A 475 -2.10 -1.21 -9.01
CA ARG A 475 -1.77 -1.74 -7.67
C ARG A 475 -3.03 -2.13 -6.89
N ALA A 476 -4.05 -1.28 -6.85
CA ALA A 476 -5.33 -1.57 -6.20
C ALA A 476 -6.03 -2.79 -6.82
N SER A 477 -6.02 -2.92 -8.16
CA SER A 477 -6.57 -4.09 -8.86
C SER A 477 -5.80 -5.39 -8.54
N SER A 478 -4.47 -5.30 -8.41
CA SER A 478 -3.61 -6.43 -8.02
C SER A 478 -3.81 -6.86 -6.56
N THR A 479 -3.92 -5.91 -5.62
CA THR A 479 -4.27 -6.20 -4.21
C THR A 479 -5.67 -6.83 -4.11
N LEU A 480 -6.65 -6.33 -4.87
CA LEU A 480 -8.00 -6.89 -4.95
C LEU A 480 -8.00 -8.35 -5.44
N GLY A 481 -7.28 -8.65 -6.53
CA GLY A 481 -7.11 -10.03 -7.01
C GLY A 481 -6.35 -10.93 -6.03
N SER A 482 -5.37 -10.38 -5.31
CA SER A 482 -4.63 -11.10 -4.26
C SER A 482 -5.52 -11.46 -3.08
N LEU A 483 -6.43 -10.56 -2.67
CA LEU A 483 -7.46 -10.82 -1.67
C LEU A 483 -8.46 -11.91 -2.13
N ALA A 484 -8.89 -11.88 -3.41
CA ALA A 484 -9.75 -12.90 -3.97
C ALA A 484 -9.07 -14.29 -3.94
N ARG A 485 -7.82 -14.38 -4.41
CA ARG A 485 -6.99 -15.61 -4.38
C ARG A 485 -6.79 -16.13 -2.96
N LEU A 486 -6.51 -15.25 -1.99
CA LEU A 486 -6.38 -15.60 -0.57
C LEU A 486 -7.69 -16.19 -0.01
N SER A 487 -8.84 -15.58 -0.30
CA SER A 487 -10.15 -16.03 0.19
C SER A 487 -10.61 -17.38 -0.39
N LEU A 488 -10.11 -17.74 -1.57
CA LEU A 488 -10.31 -19.07 -2.18
C LEU A 488 -9.34 -20.10 -1.59
N ALA A 489 -8.07 -19.73 -1.39
CA ALA A 489 -7.03 -20.62 -0.87
C ALA A 489 -7.21 -20.97 0.62
N LEU A 490 -7.82 -20.09 1.41
CA LEU A 490 -8.06 -20.29 2.85
C LEU A 490 -9.57 -20.25 3.20
N PRO A 491 -10.34 -21.34 2.97
CA PRO A 491 -11.78 -21.34 3.22
C PRO A 491 -12.20 -21.04 4.67
N SER A 492 -11.30 -21.27 5.62
CA SER A 492 -11.49 -21.14 7.07
C SER A 492 -11.09 -19.78 7.66
N ILE A 493 -10.65 -18.81 6.83
CA ILE A 493 -10.41 -17.44 7.29
C ILE A 493 -11.74 -16.71 7.57
N SER A 494 -11.77 -15.83 8.56
CA SER A 494 -12.89 -14.89 8.71
C SER A 494 -12.80 -13.77 7.69
N ILE A 495 -13.96 -13.29 7.25
CA ILE A 495 -14.08 -12.13 6.37
C ILE A 495 -15.15 -11.22 7.00
N PRO A 496 -14.77 -10.17 7.74
CA PRO A 496 -15.72 -9.25 8.36
C PRO A 496 -16.38 -8.36 7.31
N GLN A 497 -17.47 -7.68 7.70
CA GLN A 497 -18.16 -6.76 6.79
C GLN A 497 -17.27 -5.57 6.37
N SER A 498 -16.36 -5.11 7.22
CA SER A 498 -15.36 -4.08 6.88
C SER A 498 -14.51 -4.43 5.65
N VAL A 499 -14.26 -5.71 5.38
CA VAL A 499 -13.54 -6.18 4.18
C VAL A 499 -14.45 -6.19 2.95
N ALA A 500 -15.75 -6.51 3.10
CA ALA A 500 -16.73 -6.42 2.01
C ALA A 500 -17.05 -4.95 1.65
N ASP A 501 -17.13 -4.07 2.65
CA ASP A 501 -17.25 -2.62 2.48
C ASP A 501 -15.98 -2.05 1.81
N GLY A 502 -14.80 -2.48 2.24
CA GLY A 502 -13.52 -2.15 1.60
C GLY A 502 -13.44 -2.61 0.14
N VAL A 503 -13.85 -3.84 -0.16
CA VAL A 503 -13.88 -4.39 -1.53
C VAL A 503 -14.88 -3.64 -2.42
N SER A 504 -16.10 -3.39 -1.94
CA SER A 504 -17.13 -2.67 -2.73
C SER A 504 -16.77 -1.20 -2.96
N THR A 505 -16.17 -0.52 -1.97
CA THR A 505 -15.66 0.86 -2.14
C THR A 505 -14.45 0.90 -3.08
N THR A 506 -13.54 -0.08 -3.01
CA THR A 506 -12.44 -0.25 -3.97
C THR A 506 -12.98 -0.39 -5.39
N ILE A 507 -13.87 -1.36 -5.63
CA ILE A 507 -14.46 -1.63 -6.95
C ILE A 507 -15.22 -0.42 -7.50
N ARG A 508 -15.94 0.33 -6.66
CA ARG A 508 -16.63 1.56 -7.07
C ARG A 508 -15.64 2.66 -7.48
N HIS A 509 -14.55 2.86 -6.72
CA HIS A 509 -13.56 3.88 -7.07
C HIS A 509 -12.63 3.45 -8.21
N LEU A 510 -12.37 2.15 -8.42
CA LEU A 510 -11.69 1.62 -9.59
C LEU A 510 -12.46 1.91 -10.89
N ARG A 511 -13.79 1.72 -10.90
CA ARG A 511 -14.65 2.14 -12.03
C ARG A 511 -14.48 3.62 -12.34
N LEU A 512 -14.69 4.47 -11.34
CA LEU A 512 -14.62 5.92 -11.51
C LEU A 512 -13.22 6.38 -11.95
N ALA A 513 -12.15 5.81 -11.39
CA ALA A 513 -10.77 6.12 -11.79
C ALA A 513 -10.43 5.67 -13.22
N CYS A 514 -11.06 4.59 -13.72
CA CYS A 514 -10.94 4.16 -15.11
C CYS A 514 -11.67 5.13 -16.07
N GLU A 515 -12.81 5.68 -15.64
CA GLU A 515 -13.62 6.62 -16.42
C GLU A 515 -13.05 8.05 -16.45
N SER A 516 -12.47 8.53 -15.34
CA SER A 516 -11.80 9.84 -15.24
C SER A 516 -10.28 9.79 -15.44
N LEU A 517 -9.77 8.72 -16.05
CA LEU A 517 -8.34 8.53 -16.26
C LEU A 517 -7.77 9.63 -17.17
N GLY A 518 -6.74 10.33 -16.70
CA GLY A 518 -6.17 11.50 -17.37
C GLY A 518 -6.60 12.86 -16.82
N THR A 519 -7.66 12.95 -15.98
CA THR A 519 -8.00 14.17 -15.22
C THR A 519 -7.42 14.14 -13.80
N SER A 520 -7.58 15.26 -13.08
CA SER A 520 -7.31 15.41 -11.65
C SER A 520 -8.11 14.41 -10.80
N ASP A 521 -9.40 14.21 -11.09
CA ASP A 521 -10.29 13.28 -10.36
C ASP A 521 -9.81 11.82 -10.43
N GLY A 522 -9.21 11.41 -11.56
CA GLY A 522 -8.71 10.05 -11.76
C GLY A 522 -7.66 9.66 -10.72
N LEU A 523 -6.79 10.59 -10.31
CA LEU A 523 -5.84 10.36 -9.23
C LEU A 523 -6.55 10.21 -7.88
N ILE A 524 -7.49 11.10 -7.55
CA ILE A 524 -8.23 11.07 -6.28
C ILE A 524 -8.99 9.75 -6.11
N HIS A 525 -9.64 9.27 -7.17
CA HIS A 525 -10.33 7.98 -7.15
C HIS A 525 -9.37 6.78 -7.06
N ALA A 526 -8.23 6.82 -7.76
CA ALA A 526 -7.21 5.77 -7.66
C ALA A 526 -6.58 5.69 -6.25
N GLN A 527 -6.33 6.85 -5.61
CA GLN A 527 -5.87 6.94 -4.21
C GLN A 527 -6.88 6.31 -3.24
N ILE A 528 -8.17 6.63 -3.37
CA ILE A 528 -9.22 6.05 -2.50
C ILE A 528 -9.36 4.55 -2.73
N ALA A 529 -9.23 4.08 -3.99
CA ALA A 529 -9.27 2.66 -4.32
C ALA A 529 -8.10 1.88 -3.70
N GLU A 530 -6.85 2.36 -3.83
CA GLU A 530 -5.68 1.70 -3.22
C GLU A 530 -5.78 1.70 -1.69
N ALA A 531 -6.08 2.85 -1.09
CA ALA A 531 -6.23 2.96 0.36
C ALA A 531 -7.41 2.13 0.91
N ALA A 532 -8.42 1.80 0.11
CA ALA A 532 -9.49 0.86 0.47
C ALA A 532 -9.06 -0.60 0.31
N ALA A 533 -8.37 -0.93 -0.78
CA ALA A 533 -7.87 -2.28 -1.08
C ALA A 533 -6.85 -2.75 -0.03
N GLU A 534 -5.86 -1.91 0.28
CA GLU A 534 -4.82 -2.22 1.27
C GLU A 534 -5.41 -2.39 2.68
N ARG A 535 -6.38 -1.54 3.07
CA ARG A 535 -7.09 -1.68 4.35
C ARG A 535 -7.91 -2.98 4.42
N ALA A 536 -8.55 -3.36 3.31
CA ALA A 536 -9.31 -4.62 3.23
C ALA A 536 -8.38 -5.84 3.26
N PHE A 537 -7.19 -5.76 2.65
CA PHE A 537 -6.21 -6.85 2.62
C PHE A 537 -5.49 -7.04 3.97
N PHE A 538 -5.11 -5.94 4.63
CA PHE A 538 -4.42 -5.95 5.92
C PHE A 538 -5.34 -5.86 7.15
N GLU A 539 -6.64 -6.15 6.99
CA GLU A 539 -7.60 -6.12 8.10
C GLU A 539 -7.20 -7.08 9.23
N LYS A 540 -7.04 -6.53 10.43
CA LYS A 540 -6.39 -7.18 11.58
C LYS A 540 -7.07 -8.50 11.99
N SER A 541 -8.39 -8.62 11.80
CA SER A 541 -9.15 -9.82 12.17
C SER A 541 -8.88 -11.01 11.25
N MET A 542 -8.54 -10.78 9.98
CA MET A 542 -8.21 -11.86 9.04
C MET A 542 -6.88 -12.52 9.40
N VAL A 543 -5.87 -11.71 9.74
CA VAL A 543 -4.53 -12.17 10.12
C VAL A 543 -4.52 -12.81 11.52
N GLY A 544 -5.35 -12.31 12.45
CA GLY A 544 -5.34 -12.73 13.85
C GLY A 544 -5.98 -14.10 14.18
N GLN A 545 -6.65 -14.76 13.22
CA GLN A 545 -7.41 -16.00 13.47
C GLN A 545 -6.74 -17.24 12.87
N LEU A 546 -5.44 -17.39 13.10
CA LEU A 546 -4.64 -18.45 12.49
C LEU A 546 -4.99 -19.85 13.05
N TYR A 547 -5.72 -20.61 12.23
CA TYR A 547 -5.62 -22.06 12.08
C TYR A 547 -5.95 -22.93 13.31
N PHE A 548 -7.26 -23.08 13.59
CA PHE A 548 -7.79 -24.28 14.26
C PHE A 548 -8.42 -25.23 13.21
N PRO A 549 -7.75 -26.34 12.86
CA PRO A 549 -8.32 -27.41 12.04
C PRO A 549 -9.62 -27.96 12.63
N ASP A 550 -10.53 -28.43 11.79
CA ASP A 550 -11.82 -28.95 12.24
C ASP A 550 -11.67 -30.23 13.08
N GLU A 551 -10.61 -31.01 12.86
CA GLU A 551 -10.22 -32.14 13.71
C GLU A 551 -9.92 -31.70 15.14
N HIS A 552 -9.26 -30.55 15.32
CA HIS A 552 -8.97 -30.01 16.66
C HIS A 552 -10.23 -29.50 17.35
N LYS A 553 -11.19 -28.90 16.61
CA LYS A 553 -12.51 -28.53 17.15
C LYS A 553 -13.24 -29.79 17.65
N ILE A 554 -13.30 -30.84 16.82
CA ILE A 554 -13.91 -32.12 17.17
C ILE A 554 -13.23 -32.75 18.39
N ALA A 555 -11.89 -32.76 18.44
CA ALA A 555 -11.12 -33.32 19.57
C ALA A 555 -11.39 -32.60 20.90
N VAL A 556 -11.66 -31.29 20.89
CA VAL A 556 -12.02 -30.52 22.10
C VAL A 556 -13.49 -30.77 22.51
N TYR A 557 -14.42 -30.90 21.57
CA TYR A 557 -15.83 -31.14 21.90
C TYR A 557 -16.16 -32.60 22.26
N LEU A 558 -15.41 -33.59 21.75
CA LEU A 558 -15.71 -35.02 21.93
C LEU A 558 -15.71 -35.47 23.42
N PRO A 559 -14.76 -35.07 24.29
CA PRO A 559 -14.79 -35.44 25.71
C PRO A 559 -15.95 -34.82 26.48
N LEU A 560 -16.41 -33.63 26.07
CA LEU A 560 -17.51 -32.90 26.71
C LEU A 560 -18.88 -33.46 26.31
N LEU A 561 -19.06 -33.72 25.01
CA LEU A 561 -20.35 -34.16 24.45
C LEU A 561 -20.52 -35.69 24.45
N GLY A 562 -19.44 -36.46 24.35
CA GLY A 562 -19.48 -37.93 24.28
C GLY A 562 -20.25 -38.60 25.43
N PRO A 563 -19.95 -38.29 26.71
CA PRO A 563 -20.63 -38.90 27.86
C PRO A 563 -22.14 -38.65 27.92
N VAL A 564 -22.62 -37.54 27.35
CA VAL A 564 -24.05 -37.19 27.30
C VAL A 564 -24.70 -37.74 26.02
N GLY A 565 -24.01 -37.62 24.88
CA GLY A 565 -24.51 -38.00 23.56
C GLY A 565 -24.65 -39.51 23.37
N VAL A 566 -23.70 -40.32 23.84
CA VAL A 566 -23.74 -41.78 23.67
C VAL A 566 -24.98 -42.41 24.33
N PRO A 567 -25.34 -42.10 25.60
CA PRO A 567 -26.60 -42.54 26.19
C PRO A 567 -27.84 -42.01 25.47
N LEU A 568 -27.81 -40.75 24.97
CA LEU A 568 -28.97 -40.13 24.30
C LEU A 568 -29.27 -40.75 22.94
N VAL A 569 -28.22 -41.06 22.15
CA VAL A 569 -28.32 -41.78 20.87
C VAL A 569 -28.73 -43.23 21.10
N MET A 570 -28.12 -43.93 22.06
CA MET A 570 -28.49 -45.30 22.38
C MET A 570 -29.94 -45.40 22.92
N GLY A 571 -30.40 -44.40 23.67
CA GLY A 571 -31.79 -44.28 24.09
C GLY A 571 -32.76 -44.09 22.91
N LEU A 572 -32.42 -43.22 21.95
CA LEU A 572 -33.21 -42.98 20.75
C LEU A 572 -33.30 -44.23 19.86
N LEU A 573 -32.16 -44.90 19.59
CA LEU A 573 -32.12 -46.12 18.78
C LEU A 573 -32.98 -47.24 19.38
N ASN A 574 -32.94 -47.41 20.71
CA ASN A 574 -33.76 -48.39 21.41
C ASN A 574 -35.26 -48.07 21.37
N GLU A 575 -35.67 -46.80 21.54
CA GLU A 575 -37.09 -46.43 21.42
C GLU A 575 -37.58 -46.52 19.97
N ILE A 576 -36.76 -46.19 18.97
CA ILE A 576 -37.07 -46.42 17.54
C ILE A 576 -37.25 -47.92 17.25
N ALA A 577 -36.38 -48.78 17.79
CA ALA A 577 -36.50 -50.24 17.66
C ALA A 577 -37.78 -50.76 18.33
N ALA A 578 -38.07 -50.32 19.56
CA ALA A 578 -39.29 -50.66 20.28
C ALA A 578 -40.56 -50.18 19.55
N TRP A 579 -40.55 -48.97 18.99
CA TRP A 579 -41.64 -48.41 18.19
C TRP A 579 -41.85 -49.16 16.87
N LYS A 580 -40.77 -49.56 16.18
CA LYS A 580 -40.84 -50.42 14.99
C LYS A 580 -41.43 -51.81 15.34
N LYS A 581 -41.03 -52.41 16.46
CA LYS A 581 -41.60 -53.68 16.96
C LYS A 581 -43.09 -53.54 17.27
N ARG A 582 -43.49 -52.54 18.07
CA ARG A 582 -44.90 -52.22 18.39
C ARG A 582 -45.75 -51.93 17.15
N ARG A 583 -45.17 -51.36 16.08
CA ARG A 583 -45.86 -51.17 14.78
C ARG A 583 -46.07 -52.49 14.03
N ARG A 584 -45.12 -53.42 14.06
CA ARG A 584 -45.27 -54.76 13.47
C ARG A 584 -46.34 -55.58 14.19
N GLU A 585 -46.26 -55.64 15.53
CA GLU A 585 -47.24 -56.34 16.38
C GLU A 585 -48.68 -55.80 16.17
N LYS A 586 -48.84 -54.48 15.98
CA LYS A 586 -50.13 -53.86 15.62
C LYS A 586 -50.59 -54.16 14.20
N ALA A 587 -49.67 -54.31 13.24
CA ALA A 587 -50.00 -54.72 11.88
C ALA A 587 -50.36 -56.21 11.77
N GLU A 588 -49.78 -57.06 12.63
CA GLU A 588 -50.09 -58.50 12.71
C GLU A 588 -51.42 -58.75 13.43
N THR A 589 -51.64 -58.13 14.59
CA THR A 589 -52.95 -58.18 15.27
C THR A 589 -54.07 -57.53 14.46
N GLY A 590 -53.77 -56.46 13.70
CA GLY A 590 -54.69 -55.86 12.74
C GLY A 590 -54.96 -56.70 11.49
N LYS A 591 -54.11 -57.69 11.17
CA LYS A 591 -54.38 -58.71 10.15
C LYS A 591 -55.16 -59.91 10.70
N ALA A 592 -54.97 -60.26 11.98
CA ALA A 592 -55.77 -61.29 12.65
C ALA A 592 -57.25 -60.86 12.76
N LYS A 593 -57.50 -59.64 13.26
CA LYS A 593 -58.83 -58.99 13.33
C LYS A 593 -59.47 -58.63 11.96
N LYS A 594 -59.00 -59.25 10.87
CA LYS A 594 -59.49 -59.08 9.50
C LYS A 594 -59.44 -60.41 8.74
N LYS A 595 -59.61 -61.50 9.48
CA LYS A 595 -59.48 -62.91 9.10
C LYS A 595 -60.44 -63.76 9.92
N ASP A 596 -60.65 -63.37 11.18
CA ASP A 596 -61.99 -63.35 11.79
C ASP A 596 -62.82 -62.21 11.16
#